data_AF-B5D0V1-F1
#
_entry.id   AF-B5D0V1-F1
#
_cell.length_a   1.000
_cell.length_b   1.000
_cell.length_c   1.000
_cell.angle_alpha   90.00
_cell.angle_beta   90.00
_cell.angle_gamma   90.00
#
_symmetry.space_group_name_H-M   'P 1'
#
loop_
_entity.id
_entity.type
_entity.pdbx_description
1 polymer ?
#
loop_
_entity_poly.entity_id
_entity_poly.type
_entity_poly.pdbx_seq_one_letter_code
_entity_poly.pdbx_strand_id
1 'polypeptide(L)' 'MYEYEEDSDIIGLSCTLLNPYKGYTEGTIVGDYGNTIVVRLESGKEISEYRDEVIIHD' A
#
# COMPACT_ATOMS: atom_id res chain seq x y z
N MET A 1 6.56 20.96 19.57
CA MET A 1 5.27 20.32 19.24
C MET A 1 5.63 19.01 18.58
N TYR A 2 4.98 17.90 18.90
CA TYR A 2 5.39 16.58 18.39
C TYR A 2 4.97 16.47 16.91
N GLU A 3 5.86 16.86 16.00
CA GLU A 3 5.78 16.52 14.58
C GLU A 3 6.16 15.04 14.45
N TYR A 4 5.16 14.16 14.49
CA TYR A 4 5.28 12.83 13.91
C TYR A 4 4.75 12.90 12.48
N GLU A 5 5.41 13.67 11.62
CA GLU A 5 5.30 13.51 10.17
C GLU A 5 6.38 12.49 9.77
N GLU A 6 6.21 11.23 10.20
CA GLU A 6 6.66 10.12 9.35
C GLU A 6 5.46 9.77 8.46
N ASP A 7 4.98 10.75 7.69
CA ASP A 7 4.16 10.50 6.53
C ASP A 7 5.06 9.72 5.58
N SER A 8 5.02 8.39 5.70
CA SER A 8 5.74 7.52 4.78
C SER A 8 5.38 7.98 3.37
N ASP A 9 6.36 8.44 2.58
CA ASP A 9 6.12 9.14 1.30
C ASP A 9 5.28 8.33 0.30
N ILE A 10 5.07 7.05 0.60
CA ILE A 10 4.29 6.11 -0.19
C ILE A 10 2.79 6.09 0.16
N ILE A 11 2.34 6.66 1.28
CA ILE A 11 0.92 6.67 1.65
C ILE A 11 0.14 7.59 0.70
N GLY A 12 -0.92 7.05 0.10
CA GLY A 12 -1.71 7.74 -0.92
C GLY A 12 -1.25 7.46 -2.35
N LEU A 13 -0.08 6.84 -2.54
CA LEU A 13 0.39 6.42 -3.85
C LEU A 13 -0.39 5.22 -4.38
N SER A 14 -0.49 5.14 -5.70
CA SER A 14 -1.03 3.96 -6.37
C SER A 14 0.01 2.86 -6.40
N CYS A 15 -0.42 1.61 -6.24
CA CYS A 15 0.46 0.46 -6.30
C CYS A 15 -0.17 -0.70 -7.06
N THR A 16 0.69 -1.53 -7.65
CA THR A 16 0.32 -2.78 -8.29
C THR A 16 0.90 -3.96 -7.51
N LEU A 17 0.04 -4.87 -7.08
CA LEU A 17 0.41 -6.13 -6.47
C LEU A 17 1.09 -7.04 -7.49
N LEU A 18 2.24 -7.60 -7.15
CA LEU A 18 2.90 -8.64 -7.95
C LEU A 18 2.05 -9.91 -7.99
N ASN A 19 1.40 -10.22 -6.88
CA ASN A 19 0.49 -11.36 -6.74
C ASN A 19 -0.96 -10.88 -6.71
N PRO A 20 -1.78 -11.17 -7.74
CA PRO A 20 -3.17 -10.72 -7.78
C PRO A 20 -3.96 -11.27 -6.59
N TYR A 21 -4.47 -10.39 -5.75
CA TYR A 21 -5.37 -10.78 -4.68
C TYR A 21 -6.77 -11.02 -5.25
N LYS A 22 -7.16 -12.28 -5.45
CA LYS A 22 -8.48 -12.66 -6.01
C LYS A 22 -8.82 -11.98 -7.35
N GLY A 23 -7.80 -11.74 -8.17
CA GLY A 23 -7.93 -11.07 -9.47
C GLY A 23 -7.80 -9.54 -9.40
N TYR A 24 -7.63 -8.95 -8.22
CA TYR A 24 -7.27 -7.54 -8.07
C TYR A 24 -5.75 -7.40 -8.05
N THR A 25 -5.22 -6.53 -8.92
CA THR A 25 -3.79 -6.21 -8.97
C THR A 25 -3.52 -4.78 -8.58
N GLU A 26 -4.49 -3.89 -8.69
CA GLU A 26 -4.30 -2.46 -8.41
C GLU A 26 -4.92 -2.06 -7.07
N GLY A 27 -4.27 -1.10 -6.41
CA GLY A 27 -4.77 -0.51 -5.19
C GLY A 27 -4.01 0.76 -4.82
N THR A 28 -4.39 1.33 -3.69
CA THR A 28 -3.77 2.54 -3.13
C THR A 28 -3.18 2.21 -1.77
N ILE A 29 -1.97 2.67 -1.49
CA ILE A 29 -1.33 2.45 -0.20
C ILE A 29 -2.00 3.36 0.83
N VAL A 30 -2.50 2.77 1.90
CA VAL A 30 -3.17 3.48 3.00
C VAL A 30 -2.48 3.28 4.34
N GLY A 31 -1.48 2.41 4.40
CA GLY A 31 -0.64 2.25 5.59
C GLY A 31 0.72 1.64 5.24
N ASP A 32 1.74 2.03 5.99
CA ASP A 32 3.09 1.50 5.90
C ASP A 32 3.54 1.12 7.32
N TYR A 33 3.90 -0.13 7.49
CA TYR A 33 4.36 -0.69 8.76
C TYR A 33 5.82 -1.18 8.63
N GLY A 34 6.57 -0.58 7.71
CA GLY A 34 7.98 -0.85 7.45
C GLY A 34 8.20 -2.03 6.51
N ASN A 35 7.84 -3.25 6.95
CA ASN A 35 8.01 -4.47 6.14
C ASN A 35 6.74 -4.85 5.37
N THR A 36 5.59 -4.47 5.90
CA THR A 36 4.28 -4.73 5.31
C THR A 36 3.58 -3.41 5.07
N ILE A 37 2.92 -3.29 3.93
CA ILE A 37 2.09 -2.15 3.59
C ILE A 37 0.63 -2.58 3.53
N VAL A 38 -0.28 -1.66 3.81
CA VAL A 38 -1.71 -1.86 3.66
C VAL A 38 -2.15 -1.20 2.37
N VAL A 39 -2.72 -2.00 1.49
CA VAL A 39 -3.22 -1.59 0.18
C VAL A 39 -4.73 -1.67 0.19
N ARG A 40 -5.39 -0.56 -0.14
CA ARG A 40 -6.82 -0.50 -0.40
C ARG A 40 -7.08 -0.79 -1.88
N LEU A 41 -7.66 -1.94 -2.15
CA LEU A 41 -8.08 -2.36 -3.48
C LEU A 41 -9.23 -1.49 -3.98
N GLU A 42 -9.46 -1.47 -5.31
CA GLU A 42 -10.62 -0.80 -5.92
C GLU A 42 -11.97 -1.33 -5.41
N SER A 43 -12.01 -2.57 -4.94
CA SER A 43 -13.20 -3.13 -4.28
C SER A 43 -13.53 -2.47 -2.93
N GLY A 44 -12.67 -1.58 -2.42
CA GLY A 44 -12.76 -0.98 -1.08
C GLY A 44 -12.21 -1.87 0.02
N LYS A 45 -11.73 -3.07 -0.31
CA LYS A 45 -11.09 -3.97 0.65
C LYS A 45 -9.65 -3.55 0.91
N GLU A 46 -9.28 -3.49 2.17
CA GLU A 46 -7.89 -3.33 2.61
C GLU A 46 -7.25 -4.69 2.82
N ILE A 47 -6.05 -4.85 2.27
CA ILE A 47 -5.21 -6.04 2.43
C ILE A 47 -3.82 -5.61 2.89
N SER A 48 -3.13 -6.47 3.63
CA SER A 48 -1.75 -6.27 4.03
C SER A 48 -0.84 -7.13 3.17
N GLU A 49 0.09 -6.51 2.46
CA GLU A 49 1.04 -7.19 1.58
C GLU A 49 2.46 -6.76 1.93
N TYR A 50 3.45 -7.57 1.55
CA TYR A 50 4.85 -7.21 1.79
C TYR A 50 5.33 -6.13 0.83
N ARG A 51 6.24 -5.28 1.29
CA ARG A 51 6.80 -4.20 0.46
C ARG A 51 7.56 -4.72 -0.77
N ASP A 52 8.08 -5.94 -0.74
CA ASP A 52 8.72 -6.57 -1.90
C ASP A 52 7.72 -7.22 -2.89
N GLU A 53 6.47 -7.42 -2.46
CA GLU A 53 5.40 -8.02 -3.29
C GLU A 53 4.53 -6.98 -3.99
N VAL A 54 4.89 -5.69 -3.89
CA VAL A 54 4.11 -4.57 -4.40
C VAL A 54 5.00 -3.58 -5.15
N ILE A 55 4.53 -3.11 -6.30
CA ILE A 55 5.17 -2.07 -7.11
C ILE A 55 4.46 -0.77 -6.81
N ILE A 56 5.18 0.22 -6.28
CA ILE A 56 4.63 1.53 -5.93
C ILE A 56 4.89 2.50 -7.09
N HIS A 57 3.87 3.23 -7.51
CA HIS A 57 3.94 4.27 -8.54
C HIS A 57 3.74 5.65 -7.91
N ASP A 58 4.72 6.55 -8.12
CA ASP A 58 4.71 7.97 -7.73
C ASP A 58 3.98 8.84 -8.77
#